data_AF-A0A067F528-F1
#
_entry.id   AF-A0A067F528-F1
#
_cell.length_a   1.000
_cell.length_b   1.000
_cell.length_c   1.000
_cell.angle_alpha   90.00
_cell.angle_beta   90.00
_cell.angle_gamma   90.00
#
_symmetry.space_group_name_H-M   'P 1'
#
loop_
_entity.id
_entity.type
_entity.pdbx_description
1 polymer ?
#
loop_
_entity_poly.entity_id
_entity_poly.type
_entity_poly.pdbx_seq_one_letter_code
_entity_poly.pdbx_strand_id
1 'polypeptide(L)'
;DQKNKFIGQQFDACASWWTQGPDATLQIELARDMGYTAARFGHVMFPENVYEPALECAELLLQGVGKGWASRAYFSDNGSTAIEIALKMAFRKFSFDHEVLVDFLGKDTTEKCIELKVLALKGSYHGDTLGAMEAQAPSPYTGFLQQPWYSGRGLFLDPPTVFMYNSKWILSLPEWLYSKIVEHKDITFCSRDEIFYEERDSSDLASIYSSYISQNLLQNPGLKVSGCIGALIIEP
;
A
#
# COMPACT_ATOMS: atom_id res chain seq x y z
N ASP A 1 50.47 19.17 8.53
CA ASP A 1 49.26 19.75 7.89
C ASP A 1 47.98 19.11 8.39
N GLN A 2 47.49 19.57 9.54
CA GLN A 2 46.13 19.28 10.01
C GLN A 2 45.17 20.08 9.11
N LYS A 3 44.71 19.47 8.01
CA LYS A 3 43.64 20.02 7.18
C LYS A 3 42.45 20.33 8.08
N ASN A 4 42.06 21.61 8.16
CA ASN A 4 40.92 22.09 8.92
C ASN A 4 39.68 21.23 8.60
N LYS A 5 39.24 20.45 9.58
CA LYS A 5 37.98 19.71 9.51
C LYS A 5 36.86 20.69 9.85
N PHE A 6 36.12 21.15 8.86
CA PHE A 6 34.94 21.98 9.05
C PHE A 6 33.67 21.10 8.99
N ILE A 7 32.68 21.44 9.82
CA ILE A 7 31.33 20.89 9.72
C ILE A 7 30.52 21.88 8.88
N GLY A 8 29.93 21.38 7.78
CA GLY A 8 29.08 22.16 6.89
C GLY A 8 27.65 21.63 6.88
N GLN A 9 26.67 22.52 6.76
CA GLN A 9 25.27 22.13 6.63
C GLN A 9 25.01 21.55 5.24
N GLN A 10 24.21 20.49 5.18
CA GLN A 10 23.69 19.90 3.95
C GLN A 10 22.18 19.73 4.09
N PHE A 11 21.44 20.09 3.05
CA PHE A 11 20.00 19.93 3.04
C PHE A 11 19.64 18.47 2.69
N ASP A 12 18.81 17.85 3.51
CA ASP A 12 18.35 16.47 3.31
C ASP A 12 17.18 16.44 2.31
N ALA A 13 17.52 16.50 1.02
CA ALA A 13 16.53 16.52 -0.06
C ALA A 13 15.83 15.17 -0.31
N CYS A 14 16.40 14.04 0.16
CA CYS A 14 15.74 12.73 0.09
C CYS A 14 14.90 12.42 1.34
N ALA A 15 14.85 13.37 2.27
CA ALA A 15 14.11 13.27 3.53
C ALA A 15 14.49 12.01 4.32
N SER A 16 15.78 11.63 4.33
CA SER A 16 16.30 10.43 5.00
C SER A 16 15.39 9.21 4.80
N TRP A 17 15.20 8.83 3.54
CA TRP A 17 14.28 7.76 3.13
C TRP A 17 12.80 8.11 3.38
N TRP A 18 12.40 9.32 2.98
CA TRP A 18 11.02 9.81 3.05
C TRP A 18 10.40 9.85 4.47
N THR A 19 11.24 9.95 5.50
CA THR A 19 10.81 10.01 6.91
C THR A 19 10.83 11.42 7.51
N GLN A 20 11.61 12.35 6.94
CA GLN A 20 11.76 13.69 7.52
C GLN A 20 10.49 14.53 7.38
N GLY A 21 10.13 15.18 8.47
CA GLY A 21 9.07 16.18 8.59
C GLY A 21 9.26 17.25 9.67
N PRO A 22 10.08 17.10 10.72
CA PRO A 22 10.17 18.13 11.75
C PRO A 22 11.00 19.34 11.31
N ASP A 23 10.53 20.52 11.66
CA ASP A 23 11.38 21.71 11.66
C ASP A 23 12.29 21.76 12.90
N ALA A 24 13.16 22.77 12.98
CA ALA A 24 14.11 22.91 14.08
C ALA A 24 13.43 23.09 15.45
N THR A 25 12.25 23.71 15.50
CA THR A 25 11.48 23.91 16.74
C THR A 25 10.85 22.58 17.17
N LEU A 26 10.14 21.92 16.24
CA LEU A 26 9.49 20.65 16.48
C LEU A 26 10.49 19.56 16.86
N GLN A 27 11.69 19.54 16.27
CA GLN A 27 12.74 18.59 16.64
C GLN A 27 13.16 18.72 18.11
N ILE A 28 13.23 19.93 18.65
CA ILE A 28 13.57 20.18 20.06
C ILE A 28 12.43 19.71 20.98
N GLU A 29 11.18 19.94 20.58
CA GLU A 29 10.00 19.47 21.32
C GLU A 29 9.94 17.94 21.35
N LEU A 30 10.06 17.28 20.20
CA LEU A 30 10.11 15.82 20.09
C LEU A 30 11.24 15.22 20.94
N ALA A 31 12.42 15.83 20.96
CA ALA A 31 13.53 15.34 21.78
C ALA A 31 13.22 15.37 23.29
N ARG A 32 12.47 16.39 23.76
CA ARG A 32 12.04 16.48 25.17
C ARG A 32 10.97 15.43 25.47
N ASP A 33 9.99 15.26 24.60
CA ASP A 33 8.90 14.30 24.77
C ASP A 33 9.40 12.85 24.76
N MET A 34 10.35 12.54 23.87
CA MET A 34 11.02 11.24 23.84
C MET A 34 11.81 10.98 25.13
N GLY A 35 12.57 11.98 25.62
CA GLY A 35 13.32 11.87 26.87
C GLY A 35 12.42 11.62 28.09
N TYR A 36 11.29 12.33 28.16
CA TYR A 36 10.26 12.11 29.18
C TYR A 36 9.65 10.72 29.10
N THR A 37 9.22 10.30 27.91
CA THR A 37 8.56 9.01 27.68
C THR A 37 9.48 7.84 28.02
N ALA A 38 10.76 7.94 27.65
CA ALA A 38 11.77 6.94 27.99
C ALA A 38 11.94 6.80 29.52
N ALA A 39 11.99 7.92 30.26
CA ALA A 39 12.14 7.90 31.71
C ALA A 39 10.87 7.42 32.44
N ARG A 40 9.69 7.74 31.92
CA ARG A 40 8.40 7.40 32.54
C ARG A 40 7.96 5.96 32.26
N PHE A 41 8.12 5.49 31.02
CA PHE A 41 7.56 4.22 30.56
C PHE A 41 8.61 3.20 30.15
N GLY A 42 9.73 3.63 29.54
CA GLY A 42 10.62 2.70 28.85
C GLY A 42 9.86 1.90 27.79
N HIS A 43 9.95 0.57 27.83
CA HIS A 43 9.04 -0.33 27.12
C HIS A 43 8.21 -1.14 28.12
N VAL A 44 6.89 -1.15 27.95
CA VAL A 44 5.94 -1.92 28.75
C VAL A 44 5.09 -2.81 27.85
N MET A 45 4.75 -3.99 28.35
CA MET A 45 4.00 -5.00 27.60
C MET A 45 2.65 -4.45 27.12
N PHE A 46 2.37 -4.54 25.82
CA PHE A 46 1.16 -3.98 25.21
C PHE A 46 -0.09 -4.90 25.22
N PRO A 47 0.01 -6.21 24.88
CA PRO A 47 -1.18 -7.07 24.82
C PRO A 47 -1.99 -7.04 26.12
N GLU A 48 -3.30 -6.84 25.99
CA GLU A 48 -4.26 -6.73 27.10
C GLU A 48 -4.02 -5.56 28.08
N ASN A 49 -3.07 -4.66 27.78
CA ASN A 49 -2.75 -3.50 28.61
C ASN A 49 -3.07 -2.19 27.88
N VAL A 50 -3.05 -1.09 28.63
CA VAL A 50 -3.21 0.27 28.11
C VAL A 50 -2.27 1.22 28.83
N TYR A 51 -1.71 2.18 28.09
CA TYR A 51 -0.91 3.26 28.63
C TYR A 51 -1.06 4.50 27.76
N GLU A 52 -0.92 5.67 28.41
CA GLU A 52 -1.28 6.98 27.87
C GLU A 52 -0.84 7.21 26.41
N PRO A 53 0.46 7.10 26.04
CA PRO A 53 0.88 7.45 24.68
C PRO A 53 0.31 6.51 23.60
N ALA A 54 0.04 5.24 23.91
CA ALA A 54 -0.55 4.32 22.94
C ALA A 54 -2.05 4.58 22.75
N LEU A 55 -2.77 4.90 23.84
CA LEU A 55 -4.19 5.23 23.79
C LEU A 55 -4.41 6.54 23.03
N GLU A 56 -3.68 7.60 23.40
CA GLU A 56 -3.78 8.91 22.75
C GLU A 56 -3.43 8.82 21.25
N CYS A 57 -2.37 8.08 20.89
CA CYS A 57 -2.01 7.83 19.50
C CYS A 57 -3.15 7.13 18.73
N ALA A 58 -3.75 6.09 19.31
CA ALA A 58 -4.87 5.38 18.68
C ALA A 58 -6.10 6.30 18.50
N GLU A 59 -6.42 7.15 19.48
CA GLU A 59 -7.52 8.11 19.39
C GLU A 59 -7.27 9.15 18.30
N LEU A 60 -6.07 9.73 18.24
CA LEU A 60 -5.69 10.69 17.19
C LEU A 60 -5.75 10.06 15.79
N LEU A 61 -5.27 8.82 15.64
CA LEU A 61 -5.36 8.09 14.37
C LEU A 61 -6.81 7.87 13.94
N LEU A 62 -7.69 7.45 14.84
CA LEU A 62 -9.10 7.17 14.54
C LEU A 62 -9.93 8.44 14.30
N GLN A 63 -9.61 9.53 15.00
CA GLN A 63 -10.28 10.82 14.84
C GLN A 63 -9.74 11.64 13.65
N GLY A 64 -8.50 11.37 13.24
CA GLY A 64 -7.83 11.98 12.09
C GLY A 64 -7.93 11.11 10.85
N VAL A 65 -6.84 10.40 10.52
CA VAL A 65 -6.71 9.64 9.26
C VAL A 65 -7.75 8.54 9.09
N GLY A 66 -8.24 7.96 10.19
CA GLY A 66 -9.24 6.90 10.23
C GLY A 66 -10.70 7.39 10.22
N LYS A 67 -10.93 8.70 10.24
CA LYS A 67 -12.26 9.27 10.47
C LYS A 67 -13.24 8.84 9.37
N GLY A 68 -14.37 8.26 9.78
CA GLY A 68 -15.45 7.86 8.89
C GLY A 68 -15.31 6.46 8.27
N TRP A 69 -14.18 5.76 8.47
CA TRP A 69 -13.98 4.43 7.88
C TRP A 69 -13.26 3.42 8.79
N ALA A 70 -12.47 3.86 9.78
CA ALA A 70 -11.77 2.99 10.73
C ALA A 70 -12.36 3.06 12.15
N SER A 71 -12.23 1.97 12.90
CA SER A 71 -12.68 1.87 14.32
C SER A 71 -11.69 1.13 15.23
N ARG A 72 -10.52 0.74 14.69
CA ARG A 72 -9.46 0.00 15.39
C ARG A 72 -8.09 0.45 14.89
N ALA A 73 -7.11 0.50 15.78
CA ALA A 73 -5.69 0.68 15.47
C ALA A 73 -4.93 -0.57 15.91
N TYR A 74 -4.07 -1.10 15.04
CA TYR A 74 -3.18 -2.23 15.34
C TYR A 74 -1.74 -1.76 15.16
N PHE A 75 -0.93 -1.84 16.22
CA PHE A 75 0.44 -1.36 16.21
C PHE A 75 1.44 -2.44 15.78
N SER A 76 2.44 -2.03 15.01
CA SER A 76 3.61 -2.81 14.61
C SER A 76 4.82 -1.88 14.41
N ASP A 77 5.99 -2.45 14.13
CA ASP A 77 7.25 -1.69 14.20
C ASP A 77 7.53 -0.81 12.97
N ASN A 78 7.07 -1.22 11.78
CA ASN A 78 7.35 -0.51 10.53
C ASN A 78 6.30 -0.82 9.44
N GLY A 79 6.48 -0.19 8.27
CA GLY A 79 5.61 -0.37 7.10
C GLY A 79 5.46 -1.82 6.64
N SER A 80 6.56 -2.60 6.52
CA SER A 80 6.48 -3.98 6.04
C SER A 80 5.68 -4.88 6.98
N THR A 81 5.90 -4.75 8.29
CA THR A 81 5.11 -5.50 9.30
C THR A 81 3.64 -5.07 9.32
N ALA A 82 3.35 -3.79 9.12
CA ALA A 82 1.98 -3.28 9.01
C ALA A 82 1.25 -3.87 7.79
N ILE A 83 1.94 -3.98 6.65
CA ILE A 83 1.39 -4.60 5.44
C ILE A 83 1.11 -6.09 5.65
N GLU A 84 2.01 -6.85 6.28
CA GLU A 84 1.73 -8.26 6.57
C GLU A 84 0.51 -8.46 7.48
N ILE A 85 0.31 -7.55 8.45
CA ILE A 85 -0.90 -7.54 9.29
C ILE A 85 -2.13 -7.17 8.44
N ALA A 86 -2.02 -6.17 7.56
CA ALA A 86 -3.10 -5.75 6.66
C ALA A 86 -3.55 -6.89 5.73
N LEU A 87 -2.62 -7.65 5.15
CA LEU A 87 -2.92 -8.81 4.32
C LEU A 87 -3.64 -9.90 5.11
N LYS A 88 -3.20 -10.20 6.34
CA LYS A 88 -3.91 -11.14 7.24
C LYS A 88 -5.35 -10.68 7.51
N MET A 89 -5.55 -9.39 7.78
CA MET A 89 -6.89 -8.82 8.00
C MET A 89 -7.79 -8.94 6.76
N ALA A 90 -7.29 -8.54 5.59
CA ALA A 90 -8.03 -8.58 4.34
C ALA A 90 -8.42 -10.02 3.95
N PHE A 91 -7.46 -10.94 3.99
CA PHE A 91 -7.70 -12.34 3.66
C PHE A 91 -8.65 -13.03 4.65
N ARG A 92 -8.57 -12.71 5.95
CA ARG A 92 -9.51 -13.23 6.94
C ARG A 92 -10.93 -12.76 6.66
N LYS A 93 -11.11 -11.48 6.33
CA LYS A 93 -12.42 -10.90 5.97
C LYS A 93 -12.97 -11.53 4.69
N PHE A 94 -12.15 -11.62 3.63
CA PHE A 94 -12.53 -12.29 2.38
C PHE A 94 -12.98 -13.73 2.62
N SER A 95 -12.20 -14.50 3.38
CA SER A 95 -12.49 -15.92 3.64
C SER A 95 -13.74 -16.11 4.48
N PHE A 96 -14.06 -15.16 5.36
CA PHE A 96 -15.31 -15.14 6.11
C PHE A 96 -16.50 -14.83 5.21
N ASP A 97 -16.40 -13.79 4.37
CA ASP A 97 -17.49 -13.33 3.51
C ASP A 97 -17.86 -14.32 2.40
N HIS A 98 -16.92 -15.17 1.99
CA HIS A 98 -17.10 -16.15 0.92
C HIS A 98 -17.23 -17.58 1.45
N GLU A 99 -17.47 -17.76 2.76
CA GLU A 99 -17.66 -19.05 3.43
C GLU A 99 -16.54 -20.08 3.23
N VAL A 100 -15.37 -19.64 2.73
CA VAL A 100 -14.17 -20.45 2.50
C VAL A 100 -13.75 -21.21 3.77
N LEU A 101 -13.96 -20.62 4.94
CA LEU A 101 -13.62 -21.21 6.23
C LEU A 101 -14.53 -22.37 6.66
N VAL A 102 -15.77 -22.41 6.16
CA VAL A 102 -16.78 -23.41 6.55
C VAL A 102 -16.48 -24.76 5.88
N ASP A 103 -15.95 -24.73 4.67
CA ASP A 103 -15.51 -25.92 3.92
C ASP A 103 -14.36 -26.68 4.62
N PHE A 104 -13.54 -26.01 5.44
CA PHE A 104 -12.45 -26.65 6.20
C PHE A 104 -12.91 -27.34 7.49
N LEU A 105 -14.10 -27.02 8.01
CA LEU A 105 -14.67 -27.64 9.22
C LEU A 105 -15.59 -28.83 8.88
N GLY A 106 -15.94 -29.00 7.60
CA GLY A 106 -16.69 -30.14 7.07
C GLY A 106 -15.78 -31.31 6.67
N LYS A 107 -16.30 -32.53 6.80
CA LYS A 107 -15.62 -33.83 6.57
C LYS A 107 -15.13 -34.02 5.12
N ASP A 108 -14.03 -33.38 4.74
CA ASP A 108 -13.01 -33.89 3.81
C ASP A 108 -11.87 -32.87 3.76
N THR A 109 -10.94 -32.94 4.72
CA THR A 109 -9.75 -32.06 4.78
C THR A 109 -8.67 -32.47 3.77
N THR A 110 -9.04 -33.20 2.71
CA THR A 110 -8.17 -33.53 1.61
C THR A 110 -7.95 -32.29 0.73
N GLU A 111 -6.89 -31.55 1.07
CA GLU A 111 -6.08 -30.74 0.14
C GLU A 111 -6.76 -29.59 -0.64
N LYS A 112 -7.85 -29.00 -0.16
CA LYS A 112 -8.29 -27.70 -0.72
C LYS A 112 -7.46 -26.55 -0.11
N CYS A 113 -6.18 -26.46 -0.46
CA CYS A 113 -5.40 -25.25 -0.17
C CYS A 113 -5.91 -24.14 -1.10
N ILE A 114 -6.77 -23.25 -0.58
CA ILE A 114 -7.19 -22.07 -1.32
C ILE A 114 -6.03 -21.09 -1.31
N GLU A 115 -5.41 -20.93 -2.47
CA GLU A 115 -4.34 -19.95 -2.66
C GLU A 115 -4.95 -18.54 -2.72
N LEU A 116 -4.70 -17.72 -1.71
CA LEU A 116 -5.14 -16.32 -1.72
C LEU A 116 -4.08 -15.44 -2.41
N LYS A 117 -4.54 -14.56 -3.29
CA LYS A 117 -3.73 -13.63 -4.07
C LYS A 117 -4.19 -12.19 -3.84
N VAL A 118 -3.29 -11.25 -4.03
CA VAL A 118 -3.63 -9.83 -4.08
C VAL A 118 -3.99 -9.39 -5.49
N LEU A 119 -4.81 -8.34 -5.62
CA LEU A 119 -4.84 -7.46 -6.77
C LEU A 119 -3.99 -6.24 -6.43
N ALA A 120 -3.00 -5.94 -7.25
CA ALA A 120 -2.09 -4.80 -7.04
C ALA A 120 -1.72 -4.14 -8.36
N LEU A 121 -1.15 -2.94 -8.29
CA LEU A 121 -0.64 -2.22 -9.45
C LEU A 121 0.83 -2.54 -9.64
N LYS A 122 1.23 -2.90 -10.85
CA LYS A 122 2.63 -3.17 -11.16
C LYS A 122 3.46 -1.91 -10.94
N GLY A 123 4.57 -2.07 -10.23
CA GLY A 123 5.44 -0.98 -9.83
C GLY A 123 5.17 -0.48 -8.42
N SER A 124 4.10 -0.93 -7.75
CA SER A 124 3.89 -0.62 -6.34
C SER A 124 4.91 -1.32 -5.44
N TYR A 125 5.17 -0.73 -4.28
CA TYR A 125 6.08 -1.17 -3.24
C TYR A 125 5.39 -1.17 -1.87
N HIS A 126 5.56 -2.27 -1.14
CA HIS A 126 4.86 -2.47 0.15
C HIS A 126 5.78 -2.93 1.29
N GLY A 127 7.10 -3.00 1.05
CA GLY A 127 8.08 -3.45 2.04
C GLY A 127 8.83 -4.73 1.64
N ASP A 128 9.86 -5.04 2.41
CA ASP A 128 10.86 -6.08 2.06
C ASP A 128 10.72 -7.38 2.89
N THR A 129 9.81 -7.43 3.87
CA THR A 129 9.48 -8.70 4.51
C THR A 129 8.71 -9.58 3.53
N LEU A 130 8.87 -10.90 3.60
CA LEU A 130 8.37 -11.81 2.57
C LEU A 130 6.88 -11.61 2.27
N GLY A 131 6.02 -11.46 3.28
CA GLY A 131 4.58 -11.28 3.06
C GLY A 131 4.25 -9.98 2.33
N ALA A 132 5.02 -8.92 2.58
CA ALA A 132 4.90 -7.65 1.86
C ALA A 132 5.43 -7.77 0.41
N MET A 133 6.56 -8.46 0.21
CA MET A 133 7.11 -8.72 -1.12
C MET A 133 6.14 -9.50 -2.00
N GLU A 134 5.38 -10.46 -1.45
CA GLU A 134 4.40 -11.25 -2.23
C GLU A 134 3.28 -10.38 -2.84
N ALA A 135 3.09 -9.15 -2.35
CA ALA A 135 2.20 -8.15 -2.93
C ALA A 135 2.86 -7.24 -3.98
N GLN A 136 4.13 -7.46 -4.30
CA GLN A 136 4.87 -6.78 -5.36
C GLN A 136 4.89 -7.64 -6.63
N ALA A 137 4.82 -7.00 -7.80
CA ALA A 137 4.96 -7.69 -9.08
C ALA A 137 6.39 -8.23 -9.29
N PRO A 138 6.56 -9.36 -10.02
CA PRO A 138 7.89 -9.89 -10.34
C PRO A 138 8.78 -8.86 -11.04
N SER A 139 10.01 -8.71 -10.55
CA SER A 139 11.01 -7.79 -11.11
C SER A 139 12.43 -8.30 -10.84
N PRO A 140 13.49 -7.64 -11.35
CA PRO A 140 14.87 -7.97 -10.96
C PRO A 140 15.13 -7.95 -9.44
N TYR A 141 14.28 -7.26 -8.67
CA TYR A 141 14.39 -7.11 -7.21
C TYR A 141 13.70 -8.23 -6.41
N THR A 142 12.91 -9.09 -7.05
CA THR A 142 12.18 -10.18 -6.35
C THR A 142 12.62 -11.57 -6.80
N GLY A 143 13.61 -11.66 -7.68
CA GLY A 143 14.11 -12.94 -8.17
C GLY A 143 14.78 -13.79 -7.08
N PHE A 144 15.11 -15.03 -7.44
CA PHE A 144 15.71 -16.02 -6.53
C PHE A 144 16.95 -15.52 -5.77
N LEU A 145 17.76 -14.65 -6.39
CA LEU A 145 18.96 -14.08 -5.75
C LEU A 145 18.65 -13.07 -4.64
N GLN A 146 17.46 -12.48 -4.64
CA GLN A 146 17.02 -11.51 -3.62
C GLN A 146 16.23 -12.21 -2.51
N GLN A 147 15.26 -13.03 -2.90
CA GLN A 147 14.38 -13.75 -1.97
C GLN A 147 13.96 -15.11 -2.57
N PRO A 148 14.64 -16.22 -2.22
CA PRO A 148 14.35 -17.54 -2.77
C PRO A 148 12.93 -18.07 -2.55
N TRP A 149 12.19 -17.52 -1.57
CA TRP A 149 10.82 -17.92 -1.26
C TRP A 149 9.74 -17.05 -1.89
N TYR A 150 10.12 -15.98 -2.58
CA TYR A 150 9.17 -15.13 -3.29
C TYR A 150 8.51 -15.91 -4.43
N SER A 151 7.19 -15.79 -4.56
CA SER A 151 6.41 -16.48 -5.60
C SER A 151 5.52 -15.53 -6.42
N GLY A 152 5.35 -14.28 -5.98
CA GLY A 152 4.56 -13.26 -6.68
C GLY A 152 3.06 -13.57 -6.61
N ARG A 153 2.51 -13.62 -5.40
CA ARG A 153 1.11 -14.03 -5.13
C ARG A 153 0.10 -12.93 -5.44
N GLY A 154 0.07 -12.47 -6.69
CA GLY A 154 -0.86 -11.42 -7.11
C GLY A 154 -1.24 -11.46 -8.58
N LEU A 155 -2.38 -10.83 -8.87
CA LEU A 155 -2.70 -10.29 -10.17
C LEU A 155 -2.23 -8.84 -10.19
N PHE A 156 -1.29 -8.53 -11.09
CA PHE A 156 -0.65 -7.22 -11.17
C PHE A 156 -1.07 -6.50 -12.45
N LEU A 157 -1.80 -5.40 -12.31
CA LEU A 157 -2.25 -4.61 -13.46
C LEU A 157 -1.26 -3.48 -13.74
N ASP A 158 -0.94 -3.22 -15.01
CA ASP A 158 -0.16 -2.04 -15.39
C ASP A 158 -1.02 -0.78 -15.20
N PRO A 159 -0.64 0.17 -14.31
CA PRO A 159 -1.45 1.35 -14.05
C PRO A 159 -1.27 2.41 -15.15
N PRO A 160 -2.32 3.18 -15.48
CA PRO A 160 -2.11 4.47 -16.12
C PRO A 160 -1.35 5.41 -15.18
N THR A 161 -0.47 6.25 -15.73
CA THR A 161 0.31 7.23 -14.96
C THR A 161 0.04 8.63 -15.46
N VAL A 162 0.26 9.63 -14.60
CA VAL A 162 0.07 11.03 -14.97
C VAL A 162 1.34 11.80 -14.62
N PHE A 163 1.79 12.67 -15.52
CA PHE A 163 2.97 13.50 -15.31
C PHE A 163 2.82 14.88 -15.93
N MET A 164 3.66 15.83 -15.49
CA MET A 164 3.71 17.16 -16.09
C MET A 164 4.79 17.22 -17.17
N TYR A 165 4.44 17.76 -18.34
CA TYR A 165 5.37 18.04 -19.44
C TYR A 165 4.96 19.33 -20.16
N ASN A 166 5.92 20.24 -20.37
CA ASN A 166 5.68 21.55 -21.00
C ASN A 166 4.47 22.30 -20.40
N SER A 167 4.38 22.33 -19.07
CA SER A 167 3.29 22.98 -18.31
C SER A 167 1.89 22.41 -18.55
N LYS A 168 1.79 21.19 -19.09
CA LYS A 168 0.53 20.44 -19.20
C LYS A 168 0.64 19.13 -18.45
N TRP A 169 -0.48 18.66 -17.94
CA TRP A 169 -0.55 17.33 -17.33
C TRP A 169 -0.97 16.32 -18.39
N ILE A 170 -0.26 15.21 -18.48
CA ILE A 170 -0.43 14.20 -19.52
C ILE A 170 -0.70 12.86 -18.86
N LEU A 171 -1.76 12.20 -19.32
CA LEU A 171 -2.08 10.82 -18.98
C LEU A 171 -1.30 9.89 -19.92
N SER A 172 -0.40 9.09 -19.36
CA SER A 172 0.25 7.99 -20.05
C SER A 172 -0.50 6.71 -19.77
N LEU A 173 -0.94 6.07 -20.84
CA LEU A 173 -1.70 4.85 -20.77
C LEU A 173 -0.80 3.64 -21.04
N PRO A 174 -1.11 2.47 -20.46
CA PRO A 174 -0.41 1.24 -20.81
C PRO A 174 -0.71 0.80 -22.26
N GLU A 175 0.20 0.00 -22.84
CA GLU A 175 0.09 -0.54 -24.21
C GLU A 175 -1.27 -1.17 -24.53
N TRP A 176 -1.83 -1.92 -23.58
CA TRP A 176 -3.11 -2.61 -23.73
C TRP A 176 -4.31 -1.66 -23.91
N LEU A 177 -4.16 -0.38 -23.56
CA LEU A 177 -5.24 0.60 -23.60
C LEU A 177 -5.20 1.52 -24.83
N TYR A 178 -4.04 1.68 -25.48
CA TYR A 178 -3.92 2.53 -26.67
C TYR A 178 -4.84 2.09 -27.82
N SER A 179 -5.11 0.80 -27.96
CA SER A 179 -5.97 0.27 -29.03
C SER A 179 -7.47 0.52 -28.82
N LYS A 180 -7.89 0.87 -27.60
CA LYS A 180 -9.31 1.06 -27.23
C LYS A 180 -9.74 2.53 -27.18
N ILE A 181 -8.79 3.47 -27.16
CA ILE A 181 -9.07 4.91 -27.13
C ILE A 181 -8.85 5.49 -28.51
N VAL A 182 -9.94 5.93 -29.14
CA VAL A 182 -9.95 6.38 -30.54
C VAL A 182 -9.85 7.90 -30.67
N GLU A 183 -10.00 8.69 -29.59
CA GLU A 183 -9.87 10.15 -29.62
C GLU A 183 -8.96 10.72 -28.52
N HIS A 184 -7.93 11.48 -28.92
CA HIS A 184 -6.89 12.09 -28.08
C HIS A 184 -7.36 13.21 -27.13
N LYS A 185 -8.67 13.41 -26.91
CA LYS A 185 -9.18 14.58 -26.18
C LYS A 185 -9.04 14.46 -24.66
N ASP A 186 -8.99 13.25 -24.11
CA ASP A 186 -9.05 13.01 -22.66
C ASP A 186 -7.71 12.66 -21.99
N ILE A 187 -6.59 12.87 -22.71
CA ILE A 187 -5.24 12.49 -22.21
C ILE A 187 -4.40 13.68 -21.77
N THR A 188 -4.91 14.91 -21.86
CA THR A 188 -4.16 16.13 -21.47
C THR A 188 -5.04 17.07 -20.66
N PHE A 189 -4.51 17.58 -19.56
CA PHE A 189 -5.19 18.46 -18.63
C PHE A 189 -4.43 19.77 -18.48
N CYS A 190 -5.15 20.88 -18.27
CA CYS A 190 -4.56 22.20 -18.12
C CYS A 190 -4.05 22.45 -16.70
N SER A 191 -4.64 21.77 -15.72
CA SER A 191 -4.28 21.86 -14.30
C SER A 191 -4.15 20.47 -13.67
N ARG A 192 -3.52 20.41 -12.50
CA ARG A 192 -3.45 19.16 -11.74
C ARG A 192 -4.83 18.79 -11.20
N ASP A 193 -5.61 19.78 -10.80
CA ASP A 193 -6.90 19.61 -10.14
C ASP A 193 -7.90 18.89 -11.06
N GLU A 194 -7.86 19.16 -12.36
CA GLU A 194 -8.65 18.45 -13.38
C GLU A 194 -8.50 16.92 -13.33
N ILE A 195 -7.33 16.40 -12.92
CA ILE A 195 -7.11 14.95 -12.79
C ILE A 195 -7.94 14.36 -11.64
N PHE A 196 -8.20 15.16 -10.60
CA PHE A 196 -8.84 14.75 -9.35
C PHE A 196 -10.31 15.16 -9.25
N TYR A 197 -10.89 15.72 -10.31
CA TYR A 197 -12.31 16.06 -10.39
C TYR A 197 -13.19 14.80 -10.41
N GLU A 198 -14.21 14.77 -9.55
CA GLU A 198 -15.18 13.67 -9.45
C GLU A 198 -15.98 13.49 -10.75
N GLU A 199 -16.15 14.55 -11.54
CA GLU A 199 -16.82 14.52 -12.85
C GLU A 199 -16.18 13.49 -13.79
N ARG A 200 -14.89 13.15 -13.59
CA ARG A 200 -14.20 12.11 -14.38
C ARG A 200 -14.79 10.72 -14.18
N ASP A 201 -15.53 10.45 -13.11
CA ASP A 201 -16.22 9.17 -12.91
C ASP A 201 -17.29 8.91 -13.97
N SER A 202 -17.80 9.97 -14.60
CA SER A 202 -18.76 9.90 -15.71
C SER A 202 -18.13 9.84 -17.10
N SER A 203 -16.80 9.83 -17.19
CA SER A 203 -16.07 9.84 -18.46
C SER A 203 -16.08 8.47 -19.16
N ASP A 204 -15.90 8.48 -20.49
CA ASP A 204 -15.68 7.25 -21.27
C ASP A 204 -14.47 6.47 -20.76
N LEU A 205 -13.43 7.18 -20.32
CA LEU A 205 -12.22 6.60 -19.76
C LEU A 205 -12.50 5.80 -18.47
N ALA A 206 -13.38 6.28 -17.58
CA ALA A 206 -13.80 5.54 -16.40
C ALA A 206 -14.52 4.22 -16.78
N SER A 207 -15.40 4.26 -17.78
CA SER A 207 -16.07 3.06 -18.32
C SER A 207 -15.09 2.05 -18.92
N ILE A 208 -14.06 2.55 -19.60
CA ILE A 208 -12.96 1.75 -20.16
C ILE A 208 -12.14 1.09 -19.04
N TYR A 209 -11.77 1.84 -18.00
CA TYR A 209 -11.06 1.30 -16.83
C TYR A 209 -11.88 0.22 -16.12
N SER A 210 -13.16 0.48 -15.85
CA SER A 210 -14.06 -0.50 -15.24
C SER A 210 -14.12 -1.78 -16.08
N SER A 211 -14.32 -1.66 -17.39
CA SER A 211 -14.38 -2.81 -18.29
C SER A 211 -13.10 -3.63 -18.28
N TYR A 212 -11.94 -2.97 -18.24
CA TYR A 212 -10.65 -3.65 -18.16
C TYR A 212 -10.46 -4.39 -16.83
N ILE A 213 -10.74 -3.74 -15.70
CA ILE A 213 -10.61 -4.35 -14.38
C ILE A 213 -11.54 -5.57 -14.28
N SER A 214 -12.81 -5.43 -14.69
CA SER A 214 -13.76 -6.55 -14.71
C SER A 214 -13.29 -7.71 -15.59
N GLN A 215 -12.74 -7.44 -16.78
CA GLN A 215 -12.20 -8.50 -17.66
C GLN A 215 -11.07 -9.28 -17.00
N ASN A 216 -10.12 -8.59 -16.35
CA ASN A 216 -8.99 -9.23 -15.68
C ASN A 216 -9.43 -10.06 -14.46
N LEU A 217 -10.43 -9.58 -13.71
CA LEU A 217 -11.02 -10.33 -12.60
C LEU A 217 -11.78 -11.57 -13.08
N LEU A 218 -12.52 -11.49 -14.20
CA LEU A 218 -13.28 -12.61 -14.76
C LEU A 218 -12.41 -13.69 -15.42
N GLN A 219 -11.29 -13.30 -16.03
CA GLN A 219 -10.32 -14.24 -16.64
C GLN A 219 -9.52 -15.02 -15.60
N ASN A 220 -9.52 -14.57 -14.35
CA ASN A 220 -8.96 -15.26 -13.19
C ASN A 220 -10.08 -15.62 -12.20
N PRO A 221 -11.06 -16.47 -12.60
CA PRO A 221 -12.22 -16.74 -11.77
C PRO A 221 -11.76 -17.50 -10.52
N GLY A 222 -11.82 -16.82 -9.38
CA GLY A 222 -11.31 -17.26 -8.09
C GLY A 222 -12.03 -18.45 -7.45
N LEU A 223 -12.35 -19.50 -8.21
CA LEU A 223 -13.04 -20.71 -7.73
C LEU A 223 -12.58 -22.02 -8.43
N LYS A 224 -11.50 -22.00 -9.23
CA LYS A 224 -10.92 -23.24 -9.80
C LYS A 224 -9.40 -23.29 -9.62
N VAL A 225 -8.91 -23.88 -8.53
CA VAL A 225 -7.52 -24.38 -8.30
C VAL A 225 -6.37 -23.35 -8.49
N SER A 226 -6.55 -22.21 -9.17
CA SER A 226 -5.54 -21.25 -9.60
C SER A 226 -5.46 -19.99 -8.73
N GLY A 227 -6.01 -20.05 -7.52
CA GLY A 227 -6.00 -19.00 -6.52
C GLY A 227 -7.10 -17.94 -6.66
N CYS A 228 -7.52 -17.37 -5.53
CA CYS A 228 -8.61 -16.39 -5.40
C CYS A 228 -8.04 -15.02 -5.07
N ILE A 229 -8.51 -13.98 -5.75
CA ILE A 229 -8.16 -12.59 -5.40
C ILE A 229 -8.91 -12.22 -4.12
N GLY A 230 -8.18 -12.16 -3.01
CA GLY A 230 -8.74 -11.96 -1.67
C GLY A 230 -8.49 -10.57 -1.08
N ALA A 231 -7.69 -9.74 -1.73
CA ALA A 231 -7.36 -8.39 -1.25
C ALA A 231 -6.99 -7.47 -2.41
N LEU A 232 -7.37 -6.19 -2.33
CA LEU A 232 -6.81 -5.11 -3.13
C LEU A 232 -5.78 -4.37 -2.27
N ILE A 233 -4.60 -4.10 -2.82
CA ILE A 233 -3.56 -3.29 -2.20
C ILE A 233 -3.01 -2.30 -3.23
N ILE A 234 -2.92 -1.03 -2.84
CA ILE A 234 -2.50 0.09 -3.71
C ILE A 234 -1.65 1.08 -2.93
N GLU A 235 -0.81 1.82 -3.65
CA GLU A 235 -0.24 3.10 -3.21
C GLU A 235 -1.11 4.22 -3.79
N PRO A 236 -1.92 4.92 -2.97
CA PRO A 236 -2.85 5.95 -3.43
C PRO A 236 -2.19 7.18 -4.05
#